data_AF-A0A485LVP6-F1
#
_entry.id   AF-A0A485LVP6-F1
#
_cell.length_a   1.000
_cell.length_b   1.000
_cell.length_c   1.000
_cell.angle_alpha   90.00
_cell.angle_beta   90.00
_cell.angle_gamma   90.00
#
_symmetry.space_group_name_H-M   'P 1'
#
loop_
_entity.id
_entity.type
_entity.pdbx_description
1 polymer ?
#
loop_
_entity_poly.entity_id
_entity_poly.type
_entity_poly.pdbx_seq_one_letter_code
_entity_poly.pdbx_strand_id
1 'polypeptide(L)'
;MTCSLWLIHNTLALILAGLAGTIPNTTYSGNIAIVELTGVASRQVGIFGAGILVLLAFFPWLNALVMAIPEPVLGASMFIFFALLFVTGLKLVFQSGINSRSAFITGISFWIGFAAENRLFFPDFIPAGTEAFLHNGMAVGGVTAFLLTLLFELFVGKKTTLVLAPNLQELSKLKDFTADLGSVFNLSDKMIFRLQLLCEEIFVFLVGSEPPENSQQKTIRFNFTAGEEGLLVEVKDRSETEDLDAVVFPENLAVASEFELAKLGLALLGKMAQEVAHIRISGVNYISFRLWDSEDQNTAKA
;
A
#
# COMPACT_ATOMS: atom_id res chain seq x y z
N MET A 1 0.87 -13.19 21.58
CA MET A 1 2.35 -13.32 21.64
C MET A 1 2.91 -12.15 20.85
N THR A 2 3.66 -11.25 21.49
CA THR A 2 4.20 -10.05 20.84
C THR A 2 5.29 -10.43 19.83
N CYS A 3 5.36 -9.71 18.71
CA CYS A 3 6.34 -9.95 17.63
C CYS A 3 7.79 -9.97 18.15
N SER A 4 8.08 -9.16 19.18
CA SER A 4 9.38 -9.12 19.86
C SER A 4 9.77 -10.45 20.52
N LEU A 5 8.83 -11.12 21.19
CA LEU A 5 9.10 -12.40 21.85
C LEU A 5 9.35 -13.52 20.82
N TRP A 6 8.67 -13.46 19.67
CA TRP A 6 8.90 -14.41 18.58
C TRP A 6 10.30 -14.27 17.98
N LEU A 7 10.75 -13.04 17.74
CA LEU A 7 12.10 -12.77 17.22
C LEU A 7 13.18 -13.32 18.15
N ILE A 8 13.06 -13.08 19.46
CA ILE A 8 14.03 -13.56 20.46
C ILE A 8 14.15 -15.09 20.42
N HIS A 9 13.02 -15.81 20.36
CA HIS A 9 13.03 -17.27 20.26
C HIS A 9 13.71 -17.77 18.97
N ASN A 10 13.43 -17.12 17.84
CA ASN A 10 14.04 -17.49 16.56
C ASN A 10 15.56 -17.29 16.58
N THR A 11 16.04 -16.14 17.07
CA THR A 11 17.48 -15.87 17.17
C THR A 11 18.18 -16.85 18.12
N LEU A 12 17.57 -17.18 19.25
CA LEU A 12 18.11 -18.19 20.18
C LEU A 12 18.19 -19.56 19.51
N ALA A 13 17.17 -19.97 18.76
CA ALA A 13 17.16 -21.22 18.02
C ALA A 13 18.26 -21.27 16.93
N LEU A 14 18.49 -20.16 16.22
CA LEU A 14 19.58 -20.02 15.24
C LEU A 14 20.96 -20.13 15.88
N ILE A 15 21.18 -19.52 17.05
CA ILE A 15 22.45 -19.64 17.80
C ILE A 15 22.68 -21.09 18.22
N LEU A 16 21.66 -21.74 18.78
CA LEU A 16 21.74 -23.16 19.17
C LEU A 16 21.97 -24.07 17.96
N ALA A 17 21.31 -23.81 16.83
CA ALA A 17 21.50 -24.55 15.58
C ALA A 17 22.94 -24.42 15.06
N GLY A 18 23.52 -23.21 15.11
CA GLY A 18 24.91 -22.96 14.74
C GLY A 18 25.91 -23.66 15.67
N LEU A 19 25.66 -23.64 16.99
CA LEU A 19 26.48 -24.38 17.97
C LEU A 19 26.40 -25.90 17.78
N ALA A 20 25.24 -26.41 17.36
CA ALA A 20 25.04 -27.81 17.02
C ALA A 20 25.63 -28.20 15.65
N GLY A 21 26.21 -27.26 14.89
CA GLY A 21 26.79 -27.51 13.57
C GLY A 21 25.76 -27.74 12.46
N THR A 22 24.50 -27.34 12.68
CA THR A 22 23.41 -27.49 11.71
C THR A 22 23.28 -26.25 10.82
N ILE A 23 22.60 -26.40 9.68
CA ILE A 23 22.32 -25.29 8.75
C ILE A 23 21.35 -24.30 9.44
N PRO A 24 21.52 -22.97 9.26
CA PRO A 24 20.58 -21.98 9.78
C PRO A 24 19.13 -22.31 9.37
N ASN A 25 18.26 -22.50 10.36
CA ASN A 25 16.85 -22.80 10.15
C ASN A 25 16.01 -21.54 10.27
N THR A 26 14.91 -21.49 9.52
CA THR A 26 13.91 -20.41 9.61
C THR A 26 12.53 -21.01 9.86
N THR A 27 11.58 -20.17 10.26
CA THR A 27 10.19 -20.60 10.47
C THR A 27 9.57 -21.01 9.14
N TYR A 28 9.09 -22.26 9.07
CA TYR A 28 8.46 -22.79 7.87
C TYR A 28 7.01 -22.30 7.76
N SER A 29 6.75 -21.37 6.85
CA SER A 29 5.43 -20.78 6.59
C SER A 29 4.44 -21.75 5.93
N GLY A 30 4.92 -22.84 5.31
CA GLY A 30 4.06 -23.86 4.71
C GLY A 30 3.15 -24.59 5.71
N ASN A 31 3.47 -24.57 7.00
CA ASN A 31 2.63 -25.18 8.04
C ASN A 31 1.32 -24.41 8.26
N ILE A 32 1.27 -23.12 7.89
CA ILE A 32 0.07 -22.27 8.05
C ILE A 32 -1.08 -22.82 7.18
N ALA A 33 -0.78 -23.26 5.96
CA ALA A 33 -1.77 -23.85 5.06
C ALA A 33 -2.40 -25.13 5.63
N ILE A 34 -1.62 -25.96 6.34
CA ILE A 34 -2.11 -27.19 6.96
C ILE A 34 -3.01 -26.85 8.16
N VAL A 35 -2.67 -25.82 8.93
CA VAL A 35 -3.51 -25.34 10.04
C VAL A 35 -4.85 -24.81 9.53
N GLU A 36 -4.85 -24.11 8.40
CA GLU A 36 -6.07 -23.61 7.75
C GLU A 36 -6.99 -24.76 7.27
N LEU A 37 -6.41 -25.83 6.72
CA LEU A 37 -7.18 -27.01 6.28
C LEU A 37 -7.70 -27.87 7.45
N THR A 38 -6.89 -28.04 8.49
CA THR A 38 -7.23 -28.90 9.64
C THR A 38 -8.04 -28.19 10.71
N GLY A 39 -8.03 -26.86 10.72
CA GLY A 39 -8.67 -26.04 11.76
C GLY A 39 -8.00 -26.13 13.14
N VAL A 40 -6.87 -26.84 13.27
CA VAL A 40 -6.22 -27.09 14.55
C VAL A 40 -4.94 -26.25 14.68
N ALA A 41 -5.07 -25.08 15.33
CA ALA A 41 -3.95 -24.19 15.64
C ALA A 41 -3.37 -24.40 17.07
N SER A 42 -3.42 -25.64 17.59
CA SER A 42 -3.01 -25.92 18.96
C SER A 42 -1.49 -26.03 19.13
N ARG A 43 -0.93 -25.29 20.11
CA ARG A 43 0.49 -25.36 20.49
C ARG A 43 0.94 -26.77 20.88
N GLN A 44 0.05 -27.57 21.46
CA GLN A 44 0.35 -28.94 21.87
C GLN A 44 0.72 -29.82 20.67
N VAL A 45 0.00 -29.68 19.55
CA VAL A 45 0.27 -30.43 18.31
C VAL A 45 1.68 -30.15 17.79
N GLY A 46 2.10 -28.88 17.84
CA GLY A 46 3.47 -28.49 17.47
C GLY A 46 4.55 -29.10 18.38
N ILE A 47 4.31 -29.16 19.70
CA ILE A 47 5.25 -29.76 20.67
C ILE A 47 5.34 -31.28 20.44
N PHE A 48 4.22 -31.97 20.24
CA PHE A 48 4.21 -33.40 19.90
C PHE A 48 4.92 -33.66 18.57
N GLY A 49 4.67 -32.85 17.55
CA GLY A 49 5.37 -32.93 16.26
C GLY A 49 6.89 -32.76 16.40
N ALA A 50 7.33 -31.76 17.17
CA ALA A 50 8.76 -31.55 17.46
C ALA A 50 9.37 -32.75 18.21
N GLY A 51 8.66 -33.31 19.20
CA GLY A 51 9.10 -34.50 19.92
C GLY A 51 9.24 -35.72 19.01
N ILE A 52 8.29 -35.93 18.09
CA ILE A 52 8.34 -36.98 17.07
C ILE A 52 9.58 -36.79 16.18
N LEU A 53 9.84 -35.58 15.67
CA LEU A 53 11.02 -35.30 14.84
C LEU A 53 12.33 -35.57 15.58
N VAL A 54 12.43 -35.19 16.85
CA VAL A 54 13.60 -35.49 17.69
C VAL A 54 13.77 -37.00 17.84
N LEU A 55 12.70 -37.75 18.14
CA LEU A 55 12.76 -39.20 18.23
C LEU A 55 13.19 -39.83 16.90
N LEU A 56 12.61 -39.39 15.77
CA LEU A 56 12.97 -39.86 14.43
C LEU A 56 14.45 -39.63 14.11
N ALA A 57 15.05 -38.53 14.58
CA ALA A 57 16.46 -38.23 14.36
C ALA A 57 17.40 -39.26 15.02
N PHE A 58 16.98 -39.94 16.09
CA PHE A 58 17.77 -40.98 16.75
C PHE A 58 17.67 -42.37 16.08
N PHE A 59 16.78 -42.54 15.09
CA PHE A 59 16.60 -43.82 14.40
C PHE A 59 17.43 -43.88 13.10
N PRO A 60 18.53 -44.66 13.06
CA PRO A 60 19.42 -44.70 11.88
C PRO A 60 18.78 -45.32 10.63
N TRP A 61 17.73 -46.13 10.79
CA TRP A 61 17.02 -46.74 9.66
C TRP A 61 16.32 -45.70 8.78
N LEU A 62 15.84 -44.59 9.36
CA LEU A 62 15.24 -43.50 8.61
C LEU A 62 16.29 -42.75 7.78
N ASN A 63 17.47 -42.55 8.34
CA ASN A 63 18.58 -41.93 7.62
C ASN A 63 18.98 -42.80 6.41
N ALA A 64 19.04 -44.12 6.59
CA ALA A 64 19.29 -45.06 5.49
C ALA A 64 18.20 -45.00 4.40
N LEU A 65 16.93 -44.83 4.79
CA LEU A 65 15.82 -44.67 3.84
C LEU A 65 15.93 -43.36 3.04
N VAL A 66 16.32 -42.26 3.68
CA VAL A 66 16.53 -40.97 3.02
C VAL A 66 17.69 -41.06 2.03
N MET A 67 18.79 -41.73 2.39
CA MET A 67 19.92 -41.97 1.48
C MET A 67 19.59 -42.91 0.33
N ALA A 68 18.55 -43.75 0.46
CA ALA A 68 18.08 -44.62 -0.61
C ALA A 68 17.21 -43.90 -1.65
N ILE A 69 16.87 -42.61 -1.45
CA ILE A 69 16.09 -41.83 -2.40
C ILE A 69 16.95 -41.55 -3.66
N PRO A 70 16.50 -41.92 -4.87
CA PRO A 70 17.22 -41.62 -6.09
C PRO A 70 17.41 -40.12 -6.32
N GLU A 71 18.58 -39.72 -6.81
CA GLU A 71 18.89 -38.32 -7.15
C GLU A 71 17.85 -37.65 -8.06
N PRO A 72 17.27 -38.32 -9.08
CA PRO A 72 16.24 -37.70 -9.93
C PRO A 72 14.98 -37.28 -9.16
N VAL A 73 14.61 -38.01 -8.09
CA VAL A 73 13.44 -37.69 -7.26
C VAL A 73 13.73 -36.50 -6.36
N LEU A 74 14.94 -36.43 -5.80
CA LEU A 74 15.39 -35.28 -5.02
C LEU A 74 15.39 -34.01 -5.89
N GLY A 75 15.90 -34.09 -7.12
CA GLY A 75 15.86 -32.96 -8.06
C GLY A 75 14.44 -32.49 -8.39
N ALA A 76 13.52 -33.42 -8.67
CA ALA A 76 12.11 -33.08 -8.93
C ALA A 76 11.45 -32.41 -7.72
N SER A 77 11.72 -32.90 -6.51
CA SER A 77 11.19 -32.30 -5.29
C SER A 77 11.70 -30.86 -5.07
N MET A 78 13.01 -30.62 -5.28
CA MET A 78 13.60 -29.28 -5.18
C MET A 78 13.00 -28.31 -6.20
N PHE A 79 12.79 -28.76 -7.45
CA PHE A 79 12.16 -27.95 -8.48
C PHE A 79 10.75 -27.50 -8.08
N ILE A 80 9.94 -28.41 -7.53
CA ILE A 80 8.60 -28.09 -7.03
C ILE A 80 8.67 -27.07 -5.89
N PHE A 81 9.62 -27.22 -4.97
CA PHE A 81 9.83 -26.25 -3.89
C PHE A 81 10.23 -24.87 -4.42
N PHE A 82 11.13 -24.78 -5.40
CA PHE A 82 11.49 -23.50 -6.02
C PHE A 82 10.32 -22.85 -6.76
N ALA A 83 9.53 -23.63 -7.49
CA ALA A 83 8.33 -23.13 -8.17
C ALA A 83 7.31 -22.57 -7.16
N LEU A 84 7.07 -23.29 -6.06
CA LEU A 84 6.15 -22.84 -5.01
C LEU A 84 6.66 -21.59 -4.29
N LEU A 85 7.96 -21.53 -3.99
CA LEU A 85 8.59 -20.34 -3.41
C LEU A 85 8.45 -19.14 -4.33
N PHE A 86 8.68 -19.31 -5.63
CA PHE A 86 8.53 -18.26 -6.63
C PHE A 86 7.09 -17.73 -6.69
N VAL A 87 6.09 -18.62 -6.77
CA VAL A 87 4.67 -18.23 -6.75
C VAL A 87 4.29 -17.52 -5.45
N THR A 88 4.81 -17.98 -4.31
CA THR A 88 4.55 -17.35 -3.02
C THR A 88 5.16 -15.95 -2.95
N GLY A 89 6.36 -15.75 -3.50
CA GLY A 89 6.99 -14.44 -3.64
C GLY A 89 6.17 -13.48 -4.51
N LEU A 90 5.69 -13.93 -5.68
CA LEU A 90 4.83 -13.12 -6.54
C LEU A 90 3.51 -12.74 -5.84
N LYS A 91 2.87 -13.69 -5.15
CA LYS A 91 1.66 -13.41 -4.35
C LYS A 91 1.91 -12.34 -3.29
N LEU A 92 3.07 -12.39 -2.62
CA LEU A 92 3.43 -11.40 -1.60
C LEU A 92 3.56 -9.99 -2.21
N VAL A 93 4.19 -9.87 -3.37
CA VAL A 93 4.33 -8.59 -4.08
C VAL A 93 2.98 -8.04 -4.54
N PHE A 94 2.09 -8.91 -5.03
CA PHE A 94 0.82 -8.49 -5.62
C PHE A 94 -0.34 -8.39 -4.62
N GLN A 95 -0.10 -8.69 -3.34
CA GLN A 95 -1.13 -8.64 -2.31
C GLN A 95 -1.72 -7.22 -2.14
N SER A 96 -0.94 -6.17 -2.39
CA SER A 96 -1.36 -4.77 -2.30
C SER A 96 -1.98 -4.21 -3.60
N GLY A 97 -2.17 -5.03 -4.63
CA GLY A 97 -2.56 -4.58 -5.98
C GLY A 97 -1.35 -4.29 -6.88
N ILE A 98 -1.54 -4.42 -8.20
CA ILE A 98 -0.49 -4.21 -9.21
C ILE A 98 -0.65 -2.82 -9.81
N ASN A 99 0.23 -1.90 -9.42
CA ASN A 99 0.40 -0.61 -10.07
C ASN A 99 1.62 -0.64 -10.99
N SER A 100 1.64 0.21 -12.04
CA SER A 100 2.76 0.31 -12.99
C SER A 100 4.11 0.49 -12.30
N ARG A 101 4.16 1.28 -11.22
CA ARG A 101 5.36 1.44 -10.37
C ARG A 101 5.77 0.15 -9.69
N SER A 102 4.85 -0.51 -8.99
CA SER A 102 5.14 -1.76 -8.26
C SER A 102 5.60 -2.88 -9.21
N ALA A 103 5.01 -2.97 -10.40
CA ALA A 103 5.40 -3.91 -11.45
C ALA A 103 6.81 -3.60 -11.98
N PHE A 104 7.12 -2.32 -12.21
CA PHE A 104 8.44 -1.89 -12.68
C PHE A 104 9.55 -2.18 -11.64
N ILE A 105 9.32 -1.83 -10.38
CA ILE A 105 10.27 -2.09 -9.28
C ILE A 105 10.51 -3.59 -9.15
N THR A 106 9.46 -4.39 -9.16
CA THR A 106 9.54 -5.86 -9.05
C THR A 106 10.27 -6.46 -10.24
N GLY A 107 9.95 -6.05 -11.47
CA GLY A 107 10.58 -6.58 -12.68
C GLY A 107 12.07 -6.28 -12.73
N ILE A 108 12.47 -5.04 -12.47
CA ILE A 108 13.88 -4.64 -12.50
C ILE A 108 14.67 -5.31 -11.39
N SER A 109 14.16 -5.29 -10.16
CA SER A 109 14.85 -5.92 -9.03
C SER A 109 15.02 -7.43 -9.22
N PHE A 110 14.02 -8.11 -9.79
CA PHE A 110 14.10 -9.52 -10.14
C PHE A 110 15.20 -9.81 -11.17
N TRP A 111 15.22 -9.09 -12.30
CA TRP A 111 16.21 -9.31 -13.35
C TRP A 111 17.64 -8.95 -12.91
N ILE A 112 17.80 -7.90 -12.11
CA ILE A 112 19.11 -7.53 -11.53
C ILE A 112 19.58 -8.60 -10.55
N GLY A 113 18.69 -9.12 -9.69
CA GLY A 113 19.01 -10.24 -8.80
C GLY A 113 19.38 -11.51 -9.58
N PHE A 114 18.63 -11.83 -10.64
CA PHE A 114 18.92 -12.97 -11.51
C PHE A 114 20.27 -12.82 -12.22
N ALA A 115 20.61 -11.62 -12.69
CA ALA A 115 21.91 -11.33 -13.28
C ALA A 115 23.07 -11.51 -12.26
N ALA A 116 22.84 -11.18 -10.98
CA ALA A 116 23.81 -11.36 -9.89
C ALA A 116 24.14 -12.83 -9.65
N GLU A 117 23.09 -13.64 -9.52
CA GLU A 117 23.24 -15.07 -9.28
C GLU A 117 24.02 -15.76 -10.41
N ASN A 118 23.78 -15.35 -11.66
CA ASN A 118 24.45 -15.90 -12.84
C ASN A 118 25.82 -15.27 -13.13
N ARG A 119 26.32 -14.37 -12.26
CA ARG A 119 27.61 -13.67 -12.43
C ARG A 119 27.73 -12.92 -13.76
N LEU A 120 26.61 -12.37 -14.25
CA LEU A 120 26.56 -11.60 -15.49
C LEU A 120 27.03 -10.14 -15.30
N PHE A 121 27.42 -9.76 -14.07
CA PHE A 121 28.00 -8.44 -13.79
C PHE A 121 29.46 -8.36 -14.20
N PHE A 122 29.87 -7.17 -14.69
CA PHE A 122 31.24 -6.89 -15.12
C PHE A 122 32.24 -7.06 -13.95
N PRO A 123 33.15 -8.06 -13.99
CA PRO A 123 34.08 -8.34 -12.90
C PRO A 123 35.04 -7.19 -12.60
N ASP A 124 35.39 -6.40 -13.63
CA ASP A 124 36.41 -5.35 -13.55
C ASP A 124 36.00 -4.14 -12.71
N PHE A 125 34.71 -4.00 -12.40
CA PHE A 125 34.17 -2.87 -11.63
C PHE A 125 33.83 -3.22 -10.16
N ILE A 126 34.05 -4.47 -9.73
CA ILE A 126 33.62 -4.94 -8.41
C ILE A 126 34.80 -4.90 -7.41
N PRO A 127 34.73 -4.11 -6.34
CA PRO A 127 35.75 -4.14 -5.30
C PRO A 127 35.76 -5.49 -4.58
N ALA A 128 36.95 -6.04 -4.32
CA ALA A 128 37.16 -7.38 -3.77
C ALA A 128 36.39 -7.67 -2.45
N GLY A 129 36.07 -6.64 -1.67
CA GLY A 129 35.27 -6.79 -0.45
C GLY A 129 33.77 -7.03 -0.67
N THR A 130 33.24 -6.70 -1.85
CA THR A 130 31.80 -6.78 -2.17
C THR A 130 31.42 -8.00 -3.01
N GLU A 131 32.40 -8.76 -3.46
CA GLU A 131 32.21 -9.90 -4.38
C GLU A 131 31.26 -10.96 -3.80
N ALA A 132 31.42 -11.31 -2.51
CA ALA A 132 30.55 -12.26 -1.83
C ALA A 132 29.09 -11.80 -1.73
N PHE A 133 28.86 -10.48 -1.67
CA PHE A 133 27.52 -9.90 -1.63
C PHE A 133 26.91 -9.80 -3.04
N LEU A 134 27.70 -9.37 -4.02
CA LEU A 134 27.28 -9.20 -5.41
C LEU A 134 26.99 -10.53 -6.12
N HIS A 135 27.59 -11.63 -5.66
CA HIS A 135 27.27 -12.97 -6.14
C HIS A 135 25.96 -13.54 -5.56
N ASN A 136 25.33 -12.88 -4.59
CA ASN A 136 24.06 -13.31 -4.01
C ASN A 136 22.90 -12.57 -4.68
N GLY A 137 22.20 -13.25 -5.59
CA GLY A 137 21.10 -12.66 -6.35
C GLY A 137 19.93 -12.18 -5.50
N MET A 138 19.63 -12.88 -4.41
CA MET A 138 18.57 -12.46 -3.48
C MET A 138 18.93 -11.17 -2.75
N ALA A 139 20.18 -11.03 -2.30
CA ALA A 139 20.64 -9.85 -1.59
C ALA A 139 20.68 -8.61 -2.51
N VAL A 140 21.26 -8.75 -3.71
CA VAL A 140 21.34 -7.67 -4.70
C VAL A 140 19.95 -7.27 -5.19
N GLY A 141 19.08 -8.24 -5.51
CA GLY A 141 17.70 -7.98 -5.92
C GLY A 141 16.91 -7.24 -4.83
N GLY A 142 17.02 -7.69 -3.57
CA GLY A 142 16.35 -7.06 -2.43
C GLY A 142 16.83 -5.61 -2.17
N VAL A 143 18.14 -5.37 -2.20
CA VAL A 143 18.69 -4.01 -2.07
C VAL A 143 18.24 -3.13 -3.24
N THR A 144 18.21 -3.66 -4.45
CA THR A 144 17.75 -2.93 -5.64
C THR A 144 16.27 -2.56 -5.53
N ALA A 145 15.41 -3.49 -5.10
CA ALA A 145 14.00 -3.23 -4.86
C ALA A 145 13.81 -2.12 -3.81
N PHE A 146 14.57 -2.19 -2.70
CA PHE A 146 14.56 -1.19 -1.65
C PHE A 146 14.99 0.19 -2.15
N LEU A 147 16.10 0.26 -2.89
CA LEU A 147 16.62 1.51 -3.46
C LEU A 147 15.65 2.14 -4.47
N LEU A 148 15.07 1.33 -5.37
CA LEU A 148 14.06 1.82 -6.30
C LEU A 148 12.82 2.32 -5.55
N THR A 149 12.35 1.58 -4.55
CA THR A 149 11.19 1.97 -3.74
C THR A 149 11.44 3.32 -3.08
N LEU A 150 12.59 3.48 -2.43
CA LEU A 150 13.02 4.73 -1.80
C LEU A 150 13.13 5.86 -2.82
N LEU A 151 13.73 5.60 -3.98
CA LEU A 151 13.88 6.57 -5.05
C LEU A 151 12.50 7.08 -5.48
N PHE A 152 11.57 6.18 -5.80
CA PHE A 152 10.22 6.60 -6.17
C PHE A 152 9.48 7.31 -5.03
N GLU A 153 9.67 6.94 -3.76
CA GLU A 153 9.06 7.68 -2.63
C GLU A 153 9.63 9.09 -2.49
N LEU A 154 10.92 9.28 -2.77
CA LEU A 154 11.55 10.61 -2.77
C LEU A 154 11.11 11.47 -3.95
N PHE A 155 10.79 10.86 -5.10
CA PHE A 155 10.34 11.57 -6.30
C PHE A 155 8.80 11.77 -6.36
N VAL A 156 8.01 11.07 -5.54
CA VAL A 156 6.53 11.15 -5.55
C VAL A 156 6.00 12.01 -4.40
N GLY A 157 5.46 13.17 -4.78
CA GLY A 157 4.43 13.89 -4.04
C GLY A 157 4.81 15.31 -3.63
N LYS A 158 4.69 16.28 -4.55
CA LYS A 158 4.48 17.68 -4.14
C LYS A 158 3.18 17.70 -3.33
N LYS A 159 3.27 17.97 -2.03
CA LYS A 159 2.10 18.19 -1.18
C LYS A 159 1.97 19.68 -0.98
N THR A 160 0.85 20.23 -1.38
CA THR A 160 0.56 21.65 -1.17
C THR A 160 -0.66 21.74 -0.26
N THR A 161 -0.53 22.49 0.83
CA THR A 161 -1.60 22.68 1.81
C THR A 161 -2.02 24.14 1.79
N LEU A 162 -3.33 24.39 1.70
CA LEU A 162 -3.94 25.69 1.85
C LEU A 162 -4.82 25.68 3.11
N VAL A 163 -4.71 26.71 3.94
CA VAL A 163 -5.56 26.90 5.13
C VAL A 163 -6.33 28.19 4.95
N LEU A 164 -7.65 28.12 5.01
CA LEU A 164 -8.54 29.26 4.82
C LEU A 164 -9.40 29.48 6.07
N ALA A 165 -9.70 30.75 6.35
CA ALA A 165 -10.75 31.11 7.30
C ALA A 165 -12.13 30.90 6.63
N PRO A 166 -13.21 30.68 7.40
CA PRO A 166 -14.53 30.33 6.89
C PRO A 166 -15.29 31.62 6.56
N ASN A 167 -14.74 32.38 5.60
CA ASN A 167 -15.31 33.64 5.16
C ASN A 167 -15.36 33.63 3.63
N LEU A 168 -16.47 34.09 3.04
CA LEU A 168 -16.67 34.15 1.59
C LEU A 168 -15.61 35.02 0.88
N GLN A 169 -14.94 35.94 1.59
CA GLN A 169 -13.83 36.72 1.04
C GLN A 169 -12.60 35.86 0.70
N GLU A 170 -12.40 34.74 1.43
CA GLU A 170 -11.29 33.80 1.21
C GLU A 170 -11.51 32.89 -0.01
N LEU A 171 -12.70 32.92 -0.61
CA LEU A 171 -13.00 32.21 -1.87
C LEU A 171 -12.10 32.69 -3.01
N SER A 172 -11.76 33.98 -3.03
CA SER A 172 -10.82 34.55 -4.01
C SER A 172 -9.43 33.91 -3.92
N LYS A 173 -8.92 33.74 -2.70
CA LYS A 173 -7.63 33.07 -2.44
C LYS A 173 -7.65 31.59 -2.80
N LEU A 174 -8.78 30.91 -2.58
CA LEU A 174 -8.94 29.51 -3.00
C LEU A 174 -8.82 29.39 -4.52
N LYS A 175 -9.51 30.26 -5.26
CA LYS A 175 -9.48 30.28 -6.72
C LYS A 175 -8.08 30.56 -7.27
N ASP A 176 -7.42 31.60 -6.77
CA ASP A 176 -6.06 31.96 -7.19
C ASP A 176 -5.09 30.81 -6.90
N PHE A 177 -5.21 30.18 -5.73
CA PHE A 177 -4.38 29.03 -5.37
C PHE A 177 -4.62 27.82 -6.26
N THR A 178 -5.88 27.47 -6.56
CA THR A 178 -6.19 26.35 -7.48
C THR A 178 -5.71 26.60 -8.91
N ALA A 179 -5.65 27.87 -9.34
CA ALA A 179 -5.06 28.25 -10.62
C ALA A 179 -3.54 28.05 -10.59
N ASP A 180 -2.87 28.49 -9.52
CA ASP A 180 -1.43 28.27 -9.31
C ASP A 180 -1.08 26.78 -9.24
N LEU A 181 -1.94 25.96 -8.63
CA LEU A 181 -1.80 24.51 -8.59
C LEU A 181 -1.75 23.87 -9.98
N GLY A 182 -2.45 24.45 -10.95
CA GLY A 182 -2.38 24.05 -12.36
C GLY A 182 -0.94 24.00 -12.88
N SER A 183 -0.15 25.04 -12.55
CA SER A 183 1.26 25.12 -12.93
C SER A 183 2.18 24.21 -12.10
N VAL A 184 1.86 24.01 -10.82
CA VAL A 184 2.66 23.19 -9.89
C VAL A 184 2.56 21.70 -10.19
N PHE A 185 1.35 21.26 -10.57
CA PHE A 185 0.99 19.87 -10.82
C PHE A 185 0.83 19.53 -12.31
N ASN A 186 1.07 20.49 -13.22
CA ASN A 186 0.96 20.33 -14.67
C ASN A 186 -0.42 19.77 -15.10
N LEU A 187 -1.49 20.35 -14.55
CA LEU A 187 -2.87 19.90 -14.77
C LEU A 187 -3.43 20.48 -16.08
N SER A 188 -4.25 19.71 -16.78
CA SER A 188 -5.02 20.18 -17.94
C SER A 188 -6.03 21.27 -17.54
N ASP A 189 -6.32 22.22 -18.44
CA ASP A 189 -7.28 23.31 -18.19
C ASP A 189 -8.66 22.80 -17.76
N LYS A 190 -9.10 21.66 -18.32
CA LYS A 190 -10.35 21.00 -17.94
C LYS A 190 -10.32 20.51 -16.49
N MET A 191 -9.17 19.99 -16.06
CA MET A 191 -8.98 19.47 -14.71
C MET A 191 -8.88 20.61 -13.69
N ILE A 192 -8.23 21.73 -14.05
CA ILE A 192 -8.19 22.95 -13.23
C ILE A 192 -9.61 23.50 -13.01
N PHE A 193 -10.43 23.59 -14.06
CA PHE A 193 -11.80 24.08 -13.94
C PHE A 193 -12.66 23.18 -13.05
N ARG A 194 -12.56 21.85 -13.20
CA ARG A 194 -13.25 20.89 -12.31
C ARG A 194 -12.77 21.01 -10.87
N LEU A 195 -11.46 21.10 -10.65
CA LEU A 195 -10.87 21.27 -9.33
C LEU A 195 -11.40 22.54 -8.64
N GLN A 196 -11.41 23.65 -9.36
CA GLN A 196 -11.89 24.93 -8.83
C GLN A 196 -13.37 24.84 -8.44
N LEU A 197 -14.24 24.33 -9.32
CA LEU A 197 -15.67 24.15 -9.02
C LEU A 197 -15.90 23.28 -7.78
N LEU A 198 -15.19 22.15 -7.68
CA LEU A 198 -15.33 21.23 -6.54
C LEU A 198 -14.85 21.84 -5.23
N CYS A 199 -13.73 22.56 -5.26
CA CYS A 199 -13.18 23.22 -4.08
C CYS A 199 -14.09 24.38 -3.61
N GLU A 200 -14.61 25.18 -4.54
CA GLU A 200 -15.54 26.27 -4.24
C GLU A 200 -16.85 25.74 -3.61
N GLU A 201 -17.43 24.68 -4.17
CA GLU A 201 -18.66 24.07 -3.66
C GLU A 201 -18.47 23.51 -2.24
N ILE A 202 -17.39 22.75 -2.01
CA ILE A 202 -17.06 22.21 -0.67
C ILE A 202 -16.80 23.35 0.31
N PHE A 203 -16.11 24.40 -0.12
CA PHE A 203 -15.85 25.56 0.74
C PHE A 203 -17.14 26.27 1.15
N VAL A 204 -18.04 26.54 0.20
CA VAL A 204 -19.34 27.18 0.47
C VAL A 204 -20.20 26.32 1.39
N PHE A 205 -20.26 25.01 1.14
CA PHE A 205 -20.95 24.05 2.01
C PHE A 205 -20.43 24.08 3.44
N LEU A 206 -19.11 24.03 3.61
CA LEU A 206 -18.48 24.07 4.92
C LEU A 206 -18.69 25.42 5.59
N VAL A 207 -18.63 26.55 4.88
CA VAL A 207 -18.91 27.89 5.44
C VAL A 207 -20.35 28.02 5.93
N GLY A 208 -21.33 27.46 5.20
CA GLY A 208 -22.75 27.48 5.55
C GLY A 208 -23.14 26.65 6.77
N SER A 209 -22.23 25.82 7.30
CA SER A 209 -22.47 24.96 8.47
C SER A 209 -22.18 25.69 9.79
N GLU A 210 -22.98 25.46 10.83
CA GLU A 210 -22.82 26.14 12.14
C GLU A 210 -21.49 25.77 12.84
N PRO A 211 -20.87 26.70 13.58
CA PRO A 211 -19.65 26.41 14.35
C PRO A 211 -19.99 25.60 15.62
N PRO A 212 -19.10 24.69 16.08
CA PRO A 212 -19.27 23.97 17.33
C PRO A 212 -19.20 24.95 18.51
N GLU A 213 -20.03 24.71 19.55
CA GLU A 213 -20.27 25.60 20.71
C GLU A 213 -18.99 26.01 21.50
N ASN A 214 -17.81 25.45 21.20
CA ASN A 214 -16.61 25.58 22.03
C ASN A 214 -15.30 25.92 21.29
N SER A 215 -15.34 26.46 20.06
CA SER A 215 -14.11 26.86 19.35
C SER A 215 -14.29 28.10 18.48
N GLN A 216 -13.71 29.24 18.90
CA GLN A 216 -13.81 30.55 18.24
C GLN A 216 -13.07 30.67 16.89
N GLN A 217 -12.39 29.62 16.42
CA GLN A 217 -11.70 29.61 15.13
C GLN A 217 -12.02 28.34 14.35
N LYS A 218 -12.90 28.48 13.37
CA LYS A 218 -13.13 27.49 12.32
C LYS A 218 -12.09 27.73 11.22
N THR A 219 -11.31 26.73 10.86
CA THR A 219 -10.30 26.82 9.80
C THR A 219 -10.47 25.63 8.89
N ILE A 220 -10.60 25.88 7.60
CA ILE A 220 -10.77 24.84 6.58
C ILE A 220 -9.40 24.59 5.95
N ARG A 221 -8.91 23.36 6.03
CA ARG A 221 -7.61 22.98 5.47
C ARG A 221 -7.81 22.11 4.24
N PHE A 222 -7.33 22.58 3.09
CA PHE A 222 -7.24 21.81 1.86
C PHE A 222 -5.82 21.26 1.70
N ASN A 223 -5.68 19.94 1.55
CA ASN A 223 -4.44 19.29 1.17
C ASN A 223 -4.59 18.77 -0.26
N PHE A 224 -3.66 19.15 -1.11
CA PHE A 224 -3.57 18.69 -2.50
C PHE A 224 -2.35 17.78 -2.60
N THR A 225 -2.60 16.53 -2.97
CA THR A 225 -1.57 15.52 -3.16
C THR A 225 -1.66 15.00 -4.58
N ALA A 226 -0.60 15.20 -5.38
CA ALA A 226 -0.48 14.50 -6.65
C ALA A 226 -0.21 13.01 -6.39
N GLY A 227 -1.13 12.16 -6.84
CA GLY A 227 -1.00 10.71 -6.86
C GLY A 227 -0.78 10.19 -8.28
N GLU A 228 -0.54 8.88 -8.40
CA GLU A 228 -0.32 8.22 -9.70
C GLU A 228 -1.59 8.19 -10.58
N GLU A 229 -2.77 8.21 -9.96
CA GLU A 229 -4.08 8.16 -10.62
C GLU A 229 -4.80 9.52 -10.62
N GLY A 230 -4.04 10.61 -10.46
CA GLY A 230 -4.56 11.98 -10.49
C GLY A 230 -4.35 12.77 -9.20
N LEU A 231 -5.06 13.90 -9.07
CA LEU A 231 -4.98 14.79 -7.92
C LEU A 231 -5.95 14.34 -6.82
N LEU A 232 -5.40 13.98 -5.66
CA LEU A 232 -6.17 13.75 -4.45
C LEU A 232 -6.31 15.08 -3.69
N VAL A 233 -7.55 15.43 -3.38
CA VAL A 233 -7.86 16.60 -2.56
C VAL A 233 -8.48 16.11 -1.26
N GLU A 234 -7.89 16.49 -0.13
CA GLU A 234 -8.46 16.27 1.20
C GLU A 234 -8.81 17.61 1.84
N VAL A 235 -10.04 17.74 2.30
CA VAL A 235 -10.53 18.90 3.04
C VAL A 235 -10.80 18.47 4.47
N LYS A 236 -10.18 19.16 5.42
CA LYS A 236 -10.35 18.94 6.86
C LYS A 236 -11.03 20.16 7.46
N ASP A 237 -12.16 19.94 8.12
CA ASP A 237 -12.89 20.96 8.87
C ASP A 237 -13.22 20.47 10.28
N ARG A 238 -13.22 21.38 11.25
CA ARG A 238 -13.53 21.10 12.66
C ARG A 238 -14.92 21.64 13.02
N SER A 239 -15.92 21.27 12.23
CA SER A 239 -17.32 21.65 12.44
C SER A 239 -18.16 20.47 12.97
N GLU A 240 -19.20 20.79 13.75
CA GLU A 240 -20.24 19.82 14.09
C GLU A 240 -21.27 19.80 12.95
N THR A 241 -21.16 18.83 12.05
CA THR A 241 -22.18 18.60 11.01
C THR A 241 -22.69 17.17 11.04
N GLU A 242 -23.99 17.01 10.80
CA GLU A 242 -24.65 15.70 10.64
C GLU A 242 -24.00 14.88 9.52
N ASP A 243 -24.00 13.56 9.70
CA ASP A 243 -23.42 12.58 8.78
C ASP A 243 -23.96 12.78 7.35
N LEU A 244 -23.05 13.04 6.40
CA LEU A 244 -23.35 13.23 4.97
C LEU A 244 -23.27 11.94 4.14
N ASP A 245 -23.29 10.77 4.77
CA ASP A 245 -23.21 9.46 4.08
C ASP A 245 -24.51 9.06 3.34
N ALA A 246 -25.47 9.97 3.20
CA ALA A 246 -26.74 9.76 2.51
C ALA A 246 -27.18 10.96 1.65
N VAL A 247 -26.30 11.51 0.81
CA VAL A 247 -26.73 12.48 -0.21
C VAL A 247 -27.40 11.74 -1.37
N VAL A 248 -28.72 11.57 -1.28
CA VAL A 248 -29.57 11.03 -2.35
C VAL A 248 -29.96 12.17 -3.30
N PHE A 249 -29.79 11.96 -4.61
CA PHE A 249 -30.24 12.91 -5.62
C PHE A 249 -31.78 13.01 -5.57
N PRO A 250 -32.39 14.20 -5.47
CA PRO A 250 -33.84 14.31 -5.46
C PRO A 250 -34.40 13.80 -6.81
N GLU A 251 -35.41 12.91 -6.77
CA GLU A 251 -36.00 12.32 -7.98
C GLU A 251 -36.63 13.37 -8.92
N ASN A 252 -36.97 14.55 -8.40
CA ASN A 252 -37.50 15.68 -9.18
C ASN A 252 -37.06 17.05 -8.62
N LEU A 253 -36.31 17.82 -9.41
CA LEU A 253 -35.86 19.18 -9.04
C LEU A 253 -37.00 20.19 -8.86
N ALA A 254 -38.18 19.95 -9.45
CA ALA A 254 -39.32 20.86 -9.37
C ALA A 254 -40.07 20.81 -8.02
N VAL A 255 -39.76 19.83 -7.15
CA VAL A 255 -40.43 19.59 -5.86
C VAL A 255 -39.42 19.55 -4.69
N ALA A 256 -38.14 19.78 -4.96
CA ALA A 256 -37.08 19.69 -3.97
C ALA A 256 -37.22 20.78 -2.88
N SER A 257 -37.02 20.40 -1.62
CA SER A 257 -36.99 21.34 -0.50
C SER A 257 -35.76 22.25 -0.56
N GLU A 258 -35.83 23.43 0.05
CA GLU A 258 -34.72 24.41 0.08
C GLU A 258 -33.43 23.79 0.67
N PHE A 259 -33.58 22.82 1.58
CA PHE A 259 -32.51 22.02 2.16
C PHE A 259 -31.93 20.95 1.21
N GLU A 260 -32.76 20.31 0.37
CA GLU A 260 -32.29 19.37 -0.67
C GLU A 260 -31.59 20.11 -1.83
N LEU A 261 -32.07 21.30 -2.18
CA LEU A 261 -31.44 22.20 -3.15
C LEU A 261 -30.05 22.66 -2.67
N ALA A 262 -29.88 22.91 -1.36
CA ALA A 262 -28.58 23.22 -0.77
C ALA A 262 -27.58 22.05 -0.82
N LYS A 263 -28.07 20.80 -0.90
CA LYS A 263 -27.24 19.59 -1.05
C LYS A 263 -27.00 19.18 -2.51
N LEU A 264 -27.61 19.89 -3.47
CA LEU A 264 -27.53 19.59 -4.90
C LEU A 264 -26.10 19.74 -5.44
N GLY A 265 -25.34 20.74 -4.98
CA GLY A 265 -23.96 20.92 -5.39
C GLY A 265 -23.04 19.80 -4.90
N LEU A 266 -23.29 19.28 -3.70
CA LEU A 266 -22.64 18.07 -3.19
C LEU A 266 -23.03 16.81 -3.99
N ALA A 267 -24.28 16.73 -4.46
CA ALA A 267 -24.76 15.63 -5.30
C ALA A 267 -24.17 15.69 -6.73
N LEU A 268 -23.95 16.89 -7.26
CA LEU A 268 -23.22 17.12 -8.53
C LEU A 268 -21.73 16.79 -8.39
N LEU A 269 -21.16 16.98 -7.20
CA LEU A 269 -19.81 16.59 -6.82
C LEU A 269 -19.56 15.10 -7.09
N GLY A 270 -20.51 14.23 -6.71
CA GLY A 270 -20.45 12.79 -6.97
C GLY A 270 -20.49 12.40 -8.46
N LYS A 271 -20.90 13.31 -9.36
CA LYS A 271 -20.80 13.12 -10.82
C LYS A 271 -19.53 13.71 -11.44
N MET A 272 -18.86 14.63 -10.75
CA MET A 272 -17.70 15.37 -11.25
C MET A 272 -16.35 14.86 -10.69
N ALA A 273 -16.37 14.09 -9.60
CA ALA A 273 -15.22 13.42 -8.98
C ALA A 273 -15.53 11.93 -8.71
N GLN A 274 -14.51 11.06 -8.65
CA GLN A 274 -14.68 9.70 -8.12
C GLN A 274 -14.13 9.60 -6.71
N GLU A 275 -14.53 8.51 -6.04
CA GLU A 275 -14.09 8.17 -4.68
C GLU A 275 -14.33 9.32 -3.70
N VAL A 276 -15.46 10.03 -3.86
CA VAL A 276 -15.89 11.03 -2.88
C VAL A 276 -16.20 10.28 -1.60
N ALA A 277 -15.37 10.49 -0.59
CA ALA A 277 -15.53 9.91 0.74
C ALA A 277 -15.66 11.04 1.75
N HIS A 278 -16.62 10.88 2.66
CA HIS A 278 -16.78 11.74 3.82
C HIS A 278 -16.66 10.87 5.06
N ILE A 279 -15.77 11.24 5.99
CA ILE A 279 -15.56 10.50 7.23
C ILE A 279 -15.50 11.50 8.37
N ARG A 280 -16.27 11.27 9.42
CA ARG A 280 -16.22 12.05 10.64
C ARG A 280 -15.46 11.30 11.73
N ILE A 281 -14.34 11.85 12.20
CA ILE A 281 -13.52 11.24 13.26
C ILE A 281 -13.32 12.26 14.37
N SER A 282 -13.81 11.95 15.58
CA SER A 282 -13.58 12.75 16.80
C SER A 282 -13.98 14.24 16.67
N GLY A 283 -15.07 14.53 15.95
CA GLY A 283 -15.57 15.91 15.74
C GLY A 283 -14.84 16.68 14.64
N VAL A 284 -14.09 16.00 13.78
CA VAL A 284 -13.46 16.55 12.58
C VAL A 284 -14.05 15.88 11.35
N ASN A 285 -14.46 16.68 10.37
CA ASN A 285 -14.94 16.25 9.08
C ASN A 285 -13.77 16.12 8.11
N TYR A 286 -13.66 14.95 7.47
CA TYR A 286 -12.71 14.66 6.41
C TYR A 286 -13.50 14.43 5.13
N ILE A 287 -13.39 15.35 4.17
CA ILE A 287 -13.94 15.19 2.82
C ILE A 287 -12.76 14.92 1.89
N SER A 288 -12.71 13.79 1.21
CA SER A 288 -11.68 13.48 0.22
C SER A 288 -12.31 13.13 -1.12
N PHE A 289 -11.69 13.57 -2.21
CA PHE A 289 -12.12 13.22 -3.56
C PHE A 289 -10.91 13.15 -4.50
N ARG A 290 -11.03 12.34 -5.54
CA ARG A 290 -9.98 12.16 -6.56
C ARG A 290 -10.42 12.72 -7.91
N LEU A 291 -9.48 13.38 -8.58
CA LEU A 291 -9.61 13.92 -9.93
C LEU A 291 -8.53 13.34 -10.85
N TRP A 292 -8.91 12.64 -11.93
CA TRP A 292 -8.00 12.33 -13.05
C TRP A 292 -8.40 13.09 -14.31
N ASP A 293 -7.49 13.15 -15.27
CA ASP A 293 -7.78 13.68 -16.60
C ASP A 293 -8.65 12.69 -17.38
N SER A 294 -9.85 13.10 -17.78
CA SER A 294 -10.85 12.19 -18.36
C SER A 294 -10.47 11.60 -19.73
N GLU A 295 -9.35 12.00 -20.33
CA GLU A 295 -8.85 11.42 -21.59
C GLU A 295 -8.42 9.95 -21.44
N ASP A 296 -8.04 9.50 -20.24
CA ASP A 296 -7.61 8.11 -20.01
C ASP A 296 -8.76 7.08 -19.88
N GLN A 297 -10.02 7.52 -19.76
CA GLN A 297 -11.14 6.56 -19.66
C GLN A 297 -11.51 5.88 -20.97
N ASN A 298 -11.05 6.40 -22.12
CA ASN A 298 -11.39 5.81 -23.42
C ASN A 298 -10.44 4.67 -23.84
N THR A 299 -9.34 4.45 -23.12
CA THR A 299 -8.40 3.35 -23.37
C THR A 299 -8.63 2.14 -22.47
N ALA A 300 -9.29 2.31 -21.31
CA ALA A 300 -9.60 1.21 -20.39
C ALA A 300 -10.93 0.47 -20.69
N LYS A 301 -11.67 0.88 -21.73
CA LYS A 301 -12.95 0.28 -22.16
C LYS A 301 -12.94 -0.28 -23.59
N ALA A 302 -11.77 -0.44 -24.21
CA ALA A 302 -11.62 -1.07 -25.53
C ALA A 302 -11.01 -2.47 -25.43
#